data_AF-A0A2W4WNZ4-F1
#
_entry.id   AF-A0A2W4WNZ4-F1
#
_cell.length_a   1.000
_cell.length_b   1.000
_cell.length_c   1.000
_cell.angle_alpha   90.00
_cell.angle_beta   90.00
_cell.angle_gamma   90.00
#
_symmetry.space_group_name_H-M   'P 1'
#
loop_
_entity.id
_entity.type
_entity.pdbx_description
1 polymer ?
#
loop_
_entity_poly.entity_id
_entity_poly.type
_entity_poly.pdbx_seq_one_letter_code
_entity_poly.pdbx_strand_id
1 'polypeptide(L)'
;MVAAGIQTVVANTWRSPITIAVQQAENCPPELTRSAYGMQQCARSHPQAIFAIGNAPTALIALCEGIARGDWQPALVIGAPVGFINVVESKQKLAGLAVPHILVAGRKGGSAVAAAILNAVMIA
;
A
#
# COMPACT_ATOMS: atom_id res chain seq x y z
N MET A 1 5.65 2.87 -9.66
CA MET A 1 5.18 1.86 -10.61
C MET A 1 3.69 1.61 -10.50
N VAL A 2 3.13 1.23 -9.34
CA VAL A 2 1.66 1.04 -9.18
C VAL A 2 0.85 2.22 -9.73
N ALA A 3 1.20 3.45 -9.36
CA ALA A 3 0.53 4.66 -9.84
C ALA A 3 0.44 4.77 -11.38
N ALA A 4 1.51 4.44 -12.10
CA ALA A 4 1.50 4.47 -13.57
C ALA A 4 0.51 3.44 -14.16
N GLY A 5 0.35 2.28 -13.51
CA GLY A 5 -0.56 1.23 -13.95
C GLY A 5 -2.05 1.50 -13.72
N ILE A 6 -2.39 2.54 -12.95
CA ILE A 6 -3.78 2.89 -12.62
C ILE A 6 -4.23 4.24 -13.20
N GLN A 7 -3.31 5.06 -13.69
CA GLN A 7 -3.58 6.43 -14.16
C GLN A 7 -4.76 6.51 -15.14
N THR A 8 -4.77 5.65 -16.16
CA THR A 8 -5.84 5.64 -17.18
C THR A 8 -7.19 5.29 -16.59
N VAL A 9 -7.27 4.30 -15.69
CA VAL A 9 -8.53 3.89 -15.08
C VAL A 9 -9.04 4.96 -14.12
N VAL A 10 -8.16 5.55 -13.30
CA VAL A 10 -8.53 6.65 -12.39
C VAL A 10 -9.10 7.84 -13.17
N ALA A 11 -8.48 8.23 -14.29
CA ALA A 11 -8.93 9.35 -15.11
C ALA A 11 -10.34 9.15 -15.71
N ASN A 12 -10.72 7.90 -15.97
CA ASN A 12 -11.98 7.50 -16.59
C ASN A 12 -13.05 7.02 -15.60
N THR A 13 -12.74 6.99 -14.30
CA THR A 13 -13.68 6.57 -13.24
C THR A 13 -13.88 7.70 -12.24
N TRP A 14 -13.45 7.51 -10.98
CA TRP A 14 -13.71 8.39 -9.85
C TRP A 14 -12.81 9.62 -9.82
N ARG A 15 -11.77 9.68 -10.66
CA ARG A 15 -10.78 10.78 -10.73
C ARG A 15 -10.15 11.11 -9.37
N SER A 16 -10.04 10.12 -8.50
CA SER A 16 -9.46 10.27 -7.17
C SER A 16 -8.00 10.71 -7.25
N PRO A 17 -7.51 11.53 -6.30
CA PRO A 17 -6.11 11.93 -6.26
C PRO A 17 -5.21 10.71 -6.05
N ILE A 18 -4.10 10.64 -6.79
CA ILE A 18 -3.10 9.57 -6.66
C ILE A 18 -1.88 10.14 -5.93
N THR A 19 -1.58 9.59 -4.75
CA THR A 19 -0.38 9.94 -3.99
C THR A 19 0.65 8.81 -4.04
N ILE A 20 1.91 9.13 -4.29
CA ILE A 20 3.00 8.15 -4.35
C ILE A 20 3.83 8.25 -3.07
N ALA A 21 3.78 7.22 -2.23
CA ALA A 21 4.45 7.19 -0.92
C ALA A 21 5.93 7.60 -0.97
N VAL A 22 6.73 7.06 -1.89
CA VAL A 22 8.17 7.40 -1.97
C VAL A 22 8.48 8.86 -2.34
N GLN A 23 7.50 9.59 -2.87
CA GLN A 23 7.57 11.03 -3.12
C GLN A 23 7.18 11.84 -1.88
N GLN A 24 6.51 11.24 -0.90
CA GLN A 24 6.14 11.85 0.38
C GLN A 24 7.19 11.59 1.47
N ALA A 25 8.41 11.19 1.08
CA ALA A 25 9.46 10.74 1.98
C ALA A 25 10.59 11.77 2.13
N GLU A 26 10.27 13.06 2.06
CA GLU A 26 11.22 14.14 2.32
C GLU A 26 11.73 14.09 3.77
N ASN A 27 13.04 14.28 3.97
CA ASN A 27 13.68 14.19 5.28
C ASN A 27 13.46 12.83 5.99
N CYS A 28 13.41 11.73 5.22
CA CYS A 28 13.32 10.38 5.78
C CYS A 28 14.48 10.10 6.75
N PRO A 29 14.21 9.69 8.01
CA PRO A 29 15.26 9.36 8.95
C PRO A 29 16.04 8.11 8.48
N PRO A 30 17.31 7.96 8.88
CA PRO A 30 18.18 6.88 8.40
C PRO A 30 17.71 5.48 8.85
N GLU A 31 16.92 5.40 9.92
CA GLU A 31 16.38 4.17 10.50
C GLU A 31 15.22 3.57 9.69
N LEU A 32 14.61 4.37 8.82
CA LEU A 32 13.45 3.96 8.02
C LEU A 32 13.78 3.92 6.53
N THR A 33 13.13 3.00 5.83
CA THR A 33 13.14 3.05 4.36
C THR A 33 12.26 4.20 3.90
N ARG A 34 12.62 4.82 2.77
CA ARG A 34 11.79 5.85 2.13
C ARG A 34 10.36 5.37 1.85
N SER A 35 10.17 4.07 1.58
CA SER A 35 8.85 3.50 1.35
C SER A 35 8.03 3.37 2.64
N ALA A 36 8.66 3.01 3.75
CA ALA A 36 8.02 2.96 5.06
C ALA A 36 7.64 4.36 5.56
N TYR A 37 8.60 5.29 5.57
CA TYR A 37 8.35 6.65 6.04
C TYR A 37 7.32 7.38 5.17
N GLY A 38 7.46 7.31 3.84
CA GLY A 38 6.49 7.91 2.92
C GLY A 38 5.08 7.31 3.07
N MET A 39 4.97 6.02 3.39
CA MET A 39 3.68 5.37 3.66
C MET A 39 3.04 5.92 4.94
N GLN A 40 3.82 6.10 6.00
CA GLN A 40 3.35 6.73 7.23
C GLN A 40 2.84 8.14 6.99
N GLN A 41 3.54 8.94 6.18
CA GLN A 41 3.09 10.29 5.83
C GLN A 41 1.79 10.28 5.02
N CYS A 42 1.67 9.38 4.03
CA CYS A 42 0.42 9.20 3.30
C CYS A 42 -0.74 8.81 4.23
N ALA A 43 -0.52 7.87 5.16
CA ALA A 43 -1.54 7.40 6.09
C ALA A 43 -1.96 8.46 7.11
N ARG A 44 -1.02 9.30 7.58
CA ARG A 44 -1.33 10.44 8.44
C ARG A 44 -2.21 11.47 7.73
N SER A 45 -1.88 11.81 6.49
CA SER A 45 -2.64 12.83 5.72
C SER A 45 -3.97 12.30 5.20
N HIS A 46 -4.08 11.00 4.91
CA HIS A 46 -5.27 10.37 4.34
C HIS A 46 -5.59 9.05 5.04
N PRO A 47 -6.06 9.08 6.30
CA PRO A 47 -6.21 7.88 7.13
C PRO A 47 -7.22 6.86 6.59
N GLN A 48 -8.17 7.30 5.75
CA GLN A 48 -9.21 6.47 5.15
C GLN A 48 -8.95 6.13 3.66
N ALA A 49 -7.77 6.42 3.12
CA ALA A 49 -7.47 6.13 1.72
C ALA A 49 -7.41 4.62 1.42
N ILE A 50 -7.41 4.28 0.13
CA ILE A 50 -7.04 2.95 -0.35
C ILE A 50 -5.53 2.91 -0.52
N PHE A 51 -4.86 1.95 0.12
CA PHE A 51 -3.41 1.78 0.03
C PHE A 51 -3.07 0.59 -0.85
N ALA A 52 -2.33 0.83 -1.94
CA ALA A 52 -1.88 -0.22 -2.85
C ALA A 52 -0.36 -0.41 -2.80
N ILE A 53 0.09 -1.53 -2.24
CA ILE A 53 1.50 -1.84 -2.02
C ILE A 53 1.90 -3.02 -2.91
N GLY A 54 2.59 -2.72 -4.01
CA GLY A 54 3.04 -3.73 -4.97
C GLY A 54 4.54 -4.09 -4.92
N ASN A 55 5.34 -3.46 -4.06
CA ASN A 55 6.79 -3.70 -4.02
C ASN A 55 7.32 -3.82 -2.60
N ALA A 56 7.39 -2.70 -1.88
CA ALA A 56 8.13 -2.61 -0.62
C ALA A 56 7.38 -3.29 0.55
N PRO A 57 7.91 -4.39 1.13
CA PRO A 57 7.33 -5.01 2.32
C PRO A 57 7.37 -4.09 3.52
N THR A 58 8.41 -3.26 3.63
CA THR A 58 8.58 -2.28 4.71
C THR A 58 7.48 -1.21 4.71
N ALA A 59 6.95 -0.83 3.54
CA ALA A 59 5.77 0.04 3.47
C ALA A 59 4.52 -0.64 4.05
N LEU A 60 4.32 -1.92 3.73
CA LEU A 60 3.18 -2.67 4.25
C LEU A 60 3.29 -2.89 5.77
N ILE A 61 4.48 -3.23 6.27
CA ILE A 61 4.74 -3.38 7.71
C ILE A 61 4.44 -2.07 8.45
N ALA A 62 5.00 -0.96 7.99
CA ALA A 62 4.80 0.35 8.62
C ALA A 62 3.32 0.76 8.65
N LEU A 63 2.58 0.48 7.57
CA LEU A 63 1.13 0.70 7.51
C LEU A 63 0.40 -0.18 8.54
N CYS A 64 0.70 -1.48 8.57
CA CYS A 64 0.08 -2.43 9.50
C CYS A 64 0.32 -2.04 10.96
N GLU A 65 1.51 -1.56 11.30
CA GLU A 65 1.85 -1.14 12.66
C GLU A 65 0.98 0.03 13.15
N GLY A 66 0.73 1.05 12.33
CA GLY A 66 -0.16 2.12 12.76
C GLY A 66 -1.64 1.75 12.74
N ILE A 67 -2.07 0.86 11.83
CA ILE A 67 -3.44 0.29 11.90
C ILE A 67 -3.61 -0.49 13.21
N ALA A 68 -2.63 -1.31 13.60
CA ALA A 68 -2.66 -2.09 14.84
C ALA A 68 -2.72 -1.20 16.10
N ARG A 69 -2.09 -0.02 16.06
CA ARG A 69 -2.17 0.99 17.14
C ARG A 69 -3.47 1.79 17.12
N GLY A 70 -4.28 1.67 16.07
CA GLY A 70 -5.49 2.47 15.87
C GLY A 70 -5.23 3.88 15.31
N ASP A 71 -4.02 4.16 14.84
CA ASP A 71 -3.63 5.48 14.30
C ASP A 71 -4.39 5.78 13.00
N TRP A 72 -4.67 4.75 12.19
CA TRP A 72 -5.23 4.88 10.84
C TRP A 72 -6.28 3.81 10.57
N GLN A 73 -7.30 4.16 9.78
CA GLN A 73 -8.40 3.26 9.40
C GLN A 73 -8.63 3.29 7.88
N PRO A 74 -7.73 2.64 7.10
CA PRO A 74 -7.88 2.60 5.65
C PRO A 74 -9.21 2.00 5.19
N ALA A 75 -9.74 2.51 4.08
CA ALA A 75 -10.91 1.90 3.44
C ALA A 75 -10.59 0.51 2.86
N LEU A 76 -9.36 0.34 2.34
CA LEU A 76 -8.87 -0.92 1.78
C LEU A 76 -7.34 -0.94 1.75
N VAL A 77 -6.73 -2.08 2.03
CA VAL A 77 -5.30 -2.32 1.83
C VAL A 77 -5.06 -3.44 0.81
N ILE A 78 -4.38 -3.14 -0.29
CA ILE A 78 -3.93 -4.11 -1.28
C ILE A 78 -2.46 -4.46 -0.99
N GLY A 79 -2.26 -5.63 -0.38
CA GLY A 79 -0.96 -6.17 0.01
C GLY A 79 -0.40 -7.16 -1.02
N ALA A 80 0.30 -6.64 -2.03
CA ALA A 80 0.97 -7.44 -3.06
C ALA A 80 2.49 -7.18 -3.18
N PRO A 81 3.26 -6.98 -2.08
CA PRO A 81 4.71 -6.87 -2.22
C PRO A 81 5.31 -8.18 -2.75
N VAL A 82 6.41 -8.07 -3.49
CA VAL A 82 7.13 -9.18 -4.11
C VAL A 82 8.56 -9.21 -3.59
N GLY A 83 9.16 -10.40 -3.53
CA GLY A 83 10.56 -10.58 -3.15
C GLY A 83 10.76 -11.70 -2.13
N PHE A 84 11.87 -11.64 -1.41
CA PHE A 84 12.33 -12.74 -0.56
C PHE A 84 12.40 -12.37 0.92
N ILE A 85 12.78 -11.13 1.23
CA ILE A 85 12.99 -10.63 2.59
C ILE A 85 11.70 -9.96 3.09
N ASN A 86 11.19 -10.39 4.24
CA ASN A 86 10.03 -9.85 4.96
C ASN A 86 8.70 -9.78 4.17
N VAL A 87 8.63 -10.33 2.95
CA VAL A 87 7.42 -10.31 2.11
C VAL A 87 6.30 -11.13 2.74
N VAL A 88 6.58 -12.37 3.12
CA VAL A 88 5.57 -13.27 3.72
C VAL A 88 5.10 -12.71 5.05
N GLU A 89 6.04 -12.30 5.92
CA GLU A 89 5.73 -11.71 7.22
C GLU A 89 4.87 -10.44 7.09
N SER A 90 5.22 -9.53 6.16
CA SER A 90 4.44 -8.30 5.94
C SER A 90 2.98 -8.57 5.58
N LYS A 91 2.73 -9.63 4.80
CA LYS A 91 1.37 -10.03 4.38
C LYS A 91 0.63 -10.75 5.51
N GLN A 92 1.34 -11.54 6.31
CA GLN A 92 0.76 -12.17 7.50
C GLN A 92 0.35 -11.13 8.55
N LYS A 93 1.15 -10.08 8.74
CA LYS A 93 0.77 -8.94 9.58
C LYS A 93 -0.53 -8.31 9.09
N LEU A 94 -0.67 -8.06 7.79
CA LEU A 94 -1.92 -7.53 7.22
C LEU A 94 -3.10 -8.47 7.43
N ALA A 95 -2.90 -9.77 7.19
CA ALA A 95 -3.94 -10.79 7.35
C ALA A 95 -4.47 -10.92 8.79
N GLY A 96 -3.66 -10.54 9.78
CA GLY A 96 -4.05 -10.51 11.19
C GLY A 96 -4.85 -9.27 11.61
N LEU A 97 -5.05 -8.29 10.73
CA LEU A 97 -5.75 -7.04 11.04
C LEU A 97 -7.20 -7.09 10.54
N ALA A 98 -8.09 -6.39 11.26
CA ALA A 98 -9.52 -6.29 10.92
C ALA A 98 -9.81 -5.32 9.74
N VAL A 99 -8.79 -4.65 9.20
CA VAL A 99 -8.94 -3.74 8.05
C VAL A 99 -9.32 -4.54 6.79
N PRO A 100 -10.24 -4.04 5.94
CA PRO A 100 -10.50 -4.66 4.65
C PRO A 100 -9.22 -4.76 3.84
N HIS A 101 -8.91 -5.95 3.32
CA HIS A 101 -7.68 -6.16 2.58
C HIS A 101 -7.78 -7.22 1.48
N ILE A 102 -6.93 -7.06 0.47
CA ILE A 102 -6.69 -8.04 -0.59
C ILE A 102 -5.21 -8.39 -0.57
N LEU A 103 -4.88 -9.67 -0.48
CA LEU A 103 -3.51 -10.15 -0.34
C LEU A 103 -3.13 -11.16 -1.43
N VAL A 104 -1.88 -11.10 -1.89
CA VAL A 104 -1.29 -12.13 -2.75
C VAL A 104 -0.43 -13.04 -1.89
N ALA A 105 -0.85 -14.29 -1.68
CA ALA A 105 -0.15 -15.21 -0.79
C ALA A 105 1.29 -15.52 -1.22
N GLY A 106 2.13 -15.86 -0.24
CA GLY A 106 3.53 -16.22 -0.46
C GLY A 106 4.42 -15.05 -0.89
N ARG A 107 5.44 -15.35 -1.71
CA ARG A 107 6.48 -14.39 -2.13
C ARG A 107 6.18 -13.66 -3.44
N LYS A 108 5.17 -14.12 -4.19
CA LYS A 108 4.74 -13.49 -5.45
C LYS A 108 3.95 -12.21 -5.17
N GLY A 109 3.90 -11.34 -6.16
CA GLY A 109 3.26 -10.04 -6.05
C GLY A 109 3.74 -9.15 -7.19
N GLY A 110 3.82 -7.85 -6.94
CA GLY A 110 4.39 -6.90 -7.88
C GLY A 110 3.47 -5.70 -8.10
N SER A 111 4.05 -4.67 -8.70
CA SER A 111 3.30 -3.45 -9.00
C SER A 111 2.19 -3.67 -10.02
N ALA A 112 2.41 -4.56 -11.01
CA ALA A 112 1.38 -4.93 -11.98
C ALA A 112 0.20 -5.62 -11.32
N VAL A 113 0.45 -6.51 -10.36
CA VAL A 113 -0.62 -7.23 -9.63
C VAL A 113 -1.42 -6.25 -8.76
N ALA A 114 -0.74 -5.38 -8.00
CA ALA A 114 -1.42 -4.36 -7.19
C ALA A 114 -2.26 -3.41 -8.06
N ALA A 115 -1.75 -2.97 -9.21
CA ALA A 115 -2.47 -2.11 -10.14
C ALA A 115 -3.67 -2.83 -10.77
N ALA A 116 -3.52 -4.10 -11.17
CA ALA A 116 -4.62 -4.89 -11.72
C ALA A 116 -5.76 -5.06 -10.71
N ILE A 117 -5.44 -5.37 -9.45
CA ILE A 117 -6.44 -5.46 -8.37
C ILE A 117 -7.16 -4.12 -8.20
N LEU A 118 -6.42 -3.01 -8.11
CA LEU A 118 -7.03 -1.70 -7.90
C LEU A 118 -7.90 -1.27 -9.10
N ASN A 119 -7.46 -1.54 -10.32
CA ASN A 119 -8.25 -1.30 -11.53
C ASN A 119 -9.54 -2.12 -11.53
N ALA A 120 -9.48 -3.39 -11.14
CA ALA A 120 -10.68 -4.24 -11.03
C ALA A 120 -11.67 -3.68 -10.00
N VAL A 121 -11.19 -3.18 -8.86
CA VAL A 121 -12.03 -2.54 -7.83
C VAL A 121 -12.68 -1.25 -8.34
N MET A 122 -12.03 -0.48 -9.20
CA MET A 122 -12.58 0.79 -9.70
C MET A 122 -13.63 0.63 -10.81
N ILE A 123 -13.59 -0.49 -11.53
CA ILE A 123 -14.44 -0.75 -12.71
C ILE A 123 -15.61 -1.70 -12.37
N ALA A 124 -15.50 -2.45 -11.26
CA ALA A 124 -16.61 -3.23 -10.71
C ALA A 124 -17.70 -2.33 -10.12
#